data_AF-X0V9G2-F1
#
_entry.id   AF-X0V9G2-F1
#
_cell.length_a   1.000
_cell.length_b   1.000
_cell.length_c   1.000
_cell.angle_alpha   90.00
_cell.angle_beta   90.00
_cell.angle_gamma   90.00
#
_symmetry.space_group_name_H-M   'P 1'
#
loop_
_entity.id
_entity.type
_entity.pdbx_description
1 polymer ?
#
loop_
_entity_poly.entity_id
_entity_poly.type
_entity_poly.pdbx_seq_one_letter_code
_entity_poly.pdbx_strand_id
1 'polypeptide(L)'
;MRTTDTTNCDLLERAAEHCFWFGVGDFAERLARANAPYGIAKIHWAQEQLGLPPDATFVSAPDVTVTRNAARWEAGIVYGGRYQWSGDLFPLELKPNYCGATIAGLVDPPDPIALRERCAELTGSSLRIEGVALKWNFHVSNHFVNVYRVPETTSDVEFPFLAYLHGSAHELQEPTELGPGLYWDRSEVTRQMAERIETPWGPLHVLVGNGLQSYLEFCRRAEAATAEYRCRYVRELFSEAEILFNGTHQGALGTSSMLLGC
;
A
#
# COMPACT_ATOMS: atom_id res chain seq x y z
N MET A 1 24.13 12.91 -19.66
CA MET A 1 25.16 13.96 -19.62
C MET A 1 24.43 15.28 -19.29
N ARG A 2 24.52 15.77 -18.05
CA ARG A 2 23.80 16.98 -17.63
C ARG A 2 24.42 18.21 -18.29
N THR A 3 23.58 18.99 -18.98
CA THR A 3 23.90 20.37 -19.35
C THR A 3 23.96 21.21 -18.07
N THR A 4 24.93 22.11 -18.00
CA THR A 4 25.48 22.72 -16.79
C THR A 4 24.61 23.75 -16.05
N ASP A 5 23.29 23.86 -16.31
CA ASP A 5 22.49 24.99 -15.78
C ASP A 5 21.11 24.62 -15.17
N THR A 6 20.74 23.35 -15.01
CA THR A 6 19.46 23.02 -14.37
C THR A 6 19.52 23.26 -12.86
N THR A 7 18.73 24.21 -12.36
CA THR A 7 18.64 24.52 -10.93
C THR A 7 17.75 23.52 -10.20
N ASN A 8 17.86 23.47 -8.87
CA ASN A 8 16.94 22.67 -8.06
C ASN A 8 15.47 23.11 -8.21
N CYS A 9 15.23 24.39 -8.52
CA CYS A 9 13.88 24.90 -8.79
C CYS A 9 13.33 24.30 -10.09
N ASP A 10 14.12 24.31 -11.17
CA ASP A 10 13.70 23.76 -12.46
C ASP A 10 13.35 22.25 -12.36
N LEU A 11 14.10 21.50 -11.56
CA LEU A 11 13.83 20.08 -11.33
C LEU A 11 12.52 19.84 -10.54
N LEU A 12 12.20 20.71 -9.57
CA LEU A 12 10.94 20.64 -8.83
C LEU A 12 9.75 21.07 -9.69
N GLU A 13 9.92 22.07 -10.55
CA GLU A 13 8.89 22.50 -11.51
C GLU A 13 8.55 21.36 -12.48
N ARG A 14 9.57 20.72 -13.07
CA ARG A 14 9.37 19.51 -13.89
C ARG A 14 8.63 18.41 -13.12
N ALA A 15 9.02 18.14 -11.88
CA ALA A 15 8.37 17.11 -11.07
C ALA A 15 6.91 17.46 -10.77
N ALA A 16 6.60 18.74 -10.53
CA ALA A 16 5.24 19.23 -10.32
C ALA A 16 4.36 19.06 -11.57
N GLU A 17 4.92 19.26 -12.78
CA GLU A 17 4.21 19.00 -14.06
C GLU A 17 3.86 17.53 -14.26
N HIS A 18 4.54 16.61 -13.55
CA HIS A 18 4.27 15.17 -13.56
C HIS A 18 3.34 14.73 -12.42
N CYS A 19 2.79 15.67 -11.67
CA CYS A 19 1.75 15.42 -10.66
C CYS A 19 0.38 15.86 -11.21
N PHE A 20 -0.50 14.89 -11.45
CA PHE A 20 -1.86 15.10 -11.95
C PHE A 20 -2.85 14.96 -10.80
N TRP A 21 -3.77 15.92 -10.68
CA TRP A 21 -4.60 16.06 -9.49
C TRP A 21 -6.09 16.01 -9.82
N PHE A 22 -6.81 15.12 -9.14
CA PHE A 22 -8.25 14.90 -9.25
C PHE A 22 -8.95 14.93 -7.88
N GLY A 23 -8.29 15.49 -6.86
CA GLY A 23 -8.84 15.67 -5.52
C GLY A 23 -9.93 16.74 -5.42
N VAL A 24 -10.50 16.89 -4.22
CA VAL A 24 -11.64 17.78 -3.92
C VAL A 24 -11.26 19.22 -3.51
N GLY A 25 -9.96 19.54 -3.47
CA GLY A 25 -9.40 20.86 -3.17
C GLY A 25 -9.29 21.20 -1.68
N ASP A 26 -9.39 20.19 -0.81
CA ASP A 26 -9.36 20.35 0.65
C ASP A 26 -7.95 20.66 1.18
N PHE A 27 -7.84 20.79 2.51
CA PHE A 27 -6.57 21.10 3.15
C PHE A 27 -5.53 19.97 2.99
N ALA A 28 -5.96 18.71 3.07
CA ALA A 28 -5.06 17.57 2.96
C ALA A 28 -4.48 17.45 1.56
N GLU A 29 -5.30 17.68 0.52
CA GLU A 29 -4.83 17.75 -0.85
C GLU A 29 -3.83 18.89 -1.07
N ARG A 30 -4.08 20.09 -0.53
CA ARG A 30 -3.15 21.22 -0.68
C ARG A 30 -1.77 20.91 -0.08
N LEU A 31 -1.74 20.23 1.06
CA LEU A 31 -0.50 19.74 1.65
C LEU A 31 0.15 18.67 0.77
N ALA A 32 -0.64 17.72 0.24
CA ALA A 32 -0.14 16.70 -0.67
C ALA A 32 0.45 17.33 -1.95
N ARG A 33 -0.19 18.35 -2.51
CA ARG A 33 0.28 19.15 -3.67
C ARG A 33 1.62 19.82 -3.43
N ALA A 34 1.82 20.33 -2.23
CA ALA A 34 3.09 20.94 -1.87
C ALA A 34 4.21 19.89 -1.71
N ASN A 35 3.89 18.66 -1.30
CA ASN A 35 4.90 17.65 -0.94
C ASN A 35 5.23 16.65 -2.06
N ALA A 36 4.23 16.21 -2.84
CA ALA A 36 4.41 15.19 -3.88
C ALA A 36 5.50 15.51 -4.93
N PRO A 37 5.70 16.79 -5.36
CA PRO A 37 6.79 17.12 -6.28
C PRO A 37 8.17 16.72 -5.78
N TYR A 38 8.43 16.76 -4.46
CA TYR A 38 9.70 16.31 -3.90
C TYR A 38 9.93 14.81 -4.10
N GLY A 39 8.88 13.99 -3.94
CA GLY A 39 8.96 12.56 -4.16
C GLY A 39 9.18 12.22 -5.63
N ILE A 40 8.43 12.87 -6.52
CA ILE A 40 8.61 12.70 -7.98
C ILE A 40 10.00 13.17 -8.42
N ALA A 41 10.49 14.29 -7.91
CA ALA A 41 11.83 14.80 -8.23
C ALA A 41 12.94 13.84 -7.78
N LYS A 42 12.80 13.21 -6.61
CA LYS A 42 13.73 12.15 -6.14
C LYS A 42 13.74 10.96 -7.10
N ILE A 43 12.57 10.51 -7.57
CA ILE A 43 12.48 9.38 -8.50
C ILE A 43 13.06 9.77 -9.87
N HIS A 44 12.73 10.95 -10.39
CA HIS A 44 13.34 11.47 -11.63
C HIS A 44 14.86 11.55 -11.53
N TRP A 45 15.39 12.01 -10.40
CA TRP A 45 16.84 12.05 -10.16
C TRP A 45 17.46 10.66 -10.21
N ALA A 46 16.82 9.68 -9.56
CA ALA A 46 17.26 8.28 -9.63
C ALA A 46 17.20 7.74 -11.06
N GLN A 47 16.13 8.01 -11.81
CA GLN A 47 16.01 7.62 -13.22
C GLN A 47 17.18 8.19 -14.04
N GLU A 48 17.48 9.49 -13.92
CA GLU A 48 18.60 10.11 -14.64
C GLU A 48 19.96 9.48 -14.31
N GLN A 49 20.23 9.19 -13.03
CA GLN A 49 21.47 8.55 -12.60
C GLN A 49 21.62 7.13 -13.18
N LEU A 50 20.50 6.44 -13.37
CA LEU A 50 20.42 5.11 -13.97
C LEU A 50 20.36 5.15 -15.51
N GLY A 51 20.41 6.33 -16.13
CA GLY A 51 20.30 6.47 -17.59
C GLY A 51 18.89 6.25 -18.14
N LEU A 52 17.87 6.34 -17.29
CA LEU A 52 16.45 6.21 -17.62
C LEU A 52 15.82 7.60 -17.85
N PRO A 53 14.71 7.69 -18.59
CA PRO A 53 13.97 8.93 -18.73
C PRO A 53 13.35 9.36 -17.38
N PRO A 54 13.43 10.64 -16.99
CA PRO A 54 12.80 11.15 -15.77
C PRO A 54 11.30 11.37 -15.98
N ASP A 55 10.53 10.27 -16.03
CA ASP A 55 9.12 10.26 -16.42
C ASP A 55 8.19 9.72 -15.33
N ALA A 56 8.69 9.56 -14.10
CA ALA A 56 7.83 9.19 -12.98
C ALA A 56 6.69 10.21 -12.81
N THR A 57 5.50 9.72 -12.55
CA THR A 57 4.26 10.49 -12.41
C THR A 57 3.52 10.09 -11.14
N PHE A 58 2.78 11.05 -10.60
CA PHE A 58 1.75 10.81 -9.60
C PHE A 58 0.40 11.22 -10.17
N VAL A 59 -0.58 10.32 -10.15
CA VAL A 59 -1.96 10.60 -10.53
C VAL A 59 -2.83 10.42 -9.29
N SER A 60 -3.35 11.52 -8.78
CA SER A 60 -4.21 11.51 -7.60
C SER A 60 -5.60 10.96 -7.91
N ALA A 61 -6.23 10.38 -6.91
CA ALA A 61 -7.66 10.07 -6.88
C ALA A 61 -8.40 11.16 -6.07
N PRO A 62 -9.75 11.16 -6.03
CA PRO A 62 -10.53 12.13 -5.27
C PRO A 62 -10.22 12.20 -3.77
N ASP A 63 -9.72 11.10 -3.20
CA ASP A 63 -9.36 10.89 -1.80
C ASP A 63 -7.88 11.19 -1.47
N VAL A 64 -7.17 11.88 -2.37
CA VAL A 64 -5.76 12.27 -2.15
C VAL A 64 -5.55 12.97 -0.82
N THR A 65 -4.57 12.52 -0.06
CA THR A 65 -4.34 12.97 1.31
C THR A 65 -2.89 12.81 1.75
N VAL A 66 -2.59 13.34 2.95
CA VAL A 66 -1.28 13.19 3.58
C VAL A 66 -1.11 11.78 4.14
N THR A 67 0.10 11.25 4.05
CA THR A 67 0.45 9.99 4.72
C THR A 67 0.68 10.22 6.22
N ARG A 68 0.27 9.26 7.05
CA ARG A 68 0.62 9.22 8.49
C ARG A 68 2.00 8.59 8.76
N ASN A 69 2.63 8.02 7.74
CA ASN A 69 3.99 7.48 7.84
C ASN A 69 5.00 8.61 7.64
N ALA A 70 5.70 9.01 8.72
CA ALA A 70 6.65 10.11 8.69
C ALA A 70 7.74 9.95 7.62
N ALA A 71 8.33 8.75 7.50
CA ALA A 71 9.36 8.49 6.51
C ALA A 71 8.84 8.61 5.06
N ARG A 72 7.57 8.26 4.78
CA ARG A 72 6.96 8.54 3.46
C ARG A 72 6.78 10.04 3.25
N TRP A 73 6.30 10.76 4.26
CA TRP A 73 6.07 12.18 4.17
C TRP A 73 7.37 12.94 3.88
N GLU A 74 8.44 12.62 4.62
CA GLU A 74 9.79 13.17 4.41
C GLU A 74 10.38 12.79 3.04
N ALA A 75 9.95 11.65 2.48
CA ALA A 75 10.31 11.23 1.13
C ALA A 75 9.52 11.97 0.03
N GLY A 76 8.53 12.80 0.36
CA GLY A 76 7.65 13.42 -0.63
C GLY A 76 6.58 12.47 -1.19
N ILE A 77 6.26 11.39 -0.47
CA ILE A 77 5.25 10.40 -0.87
C ILE A 77 3.92 10.69 -0.14
N VAL A 78 2.83 10.69 -0.89
CA VAL A 78 1.46 10.99 -0.42
C VAL A 78 0.52 9.80 -0.69
N TYR A 79 -0.71 9.89 -0.18
CA TYR A 79 -1.76 8.86 -0.35
C TYR A 79 -2.90 9.33 -1.25
N GLY A 80 -3.78 8.39 -1.61
CA GLY A 80 -4.95 8.58 -2.48
C GLY A 80 -4.54 8.80 -3.92
N GLY A 81 -3.74 7.90 -4.48
CA GLY A 81 -3.32 7.97 -5.89
C GLY A 81 -2.41 6.85 -6.35
N ARG A 82 -1.93 7.00 -7.58
CA ARG A 82 -1.05 6.05 -8.26
C ARG A 82 0.26 6.72 -8.61
N TYR A 83 1.36 6.06 -8.26
CA TYR A 83 2.69 6.37 -8.78
C TYR A 83 2.99 5.45 -9.96
N GLN A 84 3.53 5.99 -11.03
CA GLN A 84 3.91 5.22 -12.22
C GLN A 84 5.19 5.80 -12.82
N TRP A 85 6.08 4.95 -13.32
CA TRP A 85 7.33 5.34 -13.94
C TRP A 85 7.68 4.37 -15.07
N SER A 86 8.72 4.66 -15.84
CA SER A 86 9.35 3.69 -16.73
C SER A 86 10.73 3.24 -16.22
N GLY A 87 11.19 2.10 -16.76
CA GLY A 87 12.46 1.48 -16.43
C GLY A 87 12.38 0.48 -15.28
N ASP A 88 13.46 -0.29 -15.15
CA ASP A 88 13.60 -1.35 -14.15
C ASP A 88 14.19 -0.80 -12.84
N LEU A 89 13.37 0.01 -12.14
CA LEU A 89 13.64 0.43 -10.77
C LEU A 89 12.39 0.27 -9.90
N PHE A 90 12.57 0.19 -8.58
CA PHE A 90 11.45 0.31 -7.63
C PHE A 90 11.85 1.22 -6.46
N PRO A 91 11.21 2.40 -6.29
CA PRO A 91 11.42 3.27 -5.15
C PRO A 91 10.85 2.67 -3.86
N LEU A 92 11.71 2.35 -2.89
CA LEU A 92 11.32 1.67 -1.66
C LEU A 92 10.61 2.57 -0.66
N GLU A 93 10.74 3.89 -0.79
CA GLU A 93 9.96 4.88 -0.02
C GLU A 93 8.45 4.75 -0.26
N LEU A 94 8.02 4.11 -1.35
CA LEU A 94 6.61 3.80 -1.61
C LEU A 94 6.03 2.77 -0.62
N LYS A 95 6.85 1.84 -0.10
CA LYS A 95 6.50 0.90 0.98
C LYS A 95 5.20 0.08 0.75
N PRO A 96 5.09 -0.79 -0.26
CA PRO A 96 3.88 -1.57 -0.47
C PRO A 96 3.53 -2.42 0.77
N ASN A 97 2.31 -2.30 1.29
CA ASN A 97 1.86 -3.10 2.45
C ASN A 97 0.73 -4.08 2.12
N TYR A 98 0.22 -4.05 0.88
CA TYR A 98 -0.90 -4.89 0.43
C TYR A 98 -2.16 -4.77 1.29
N CYS A 99 -2.40 -3.57 1.83
CA CYS A 99 -3.67 -3.24 2.46
C CYS A 99 -4.82 -3.42 1.47
N GLY A 100 -5.97 -3.80 1.98
CA GLY A 100 -7.13 -4.05 1.15
C GLY A 100 -8.37 -4.33 1.97
N ALA A 101 -9.45 -4.54 1.21
CA ALA A 101 -10.79 -4.69 1.70
C ALA A 101 -11.34 -6.07 1.30
N THR A 102 -12.05 -6.71 2.22
CA THR A 102 -12.86 -7.89 1.94
C THR A 102 -14.29 -7.63 2.39
N ILE A 103 -15.24 -7.84 1.49
CA ILE A 103 -16.67 -7.74 1.75
C ILE A 103 -17.26 -9.13 1.65
N ALA A 104 -18.05 -9.51 2.65
CA ALA A 104 -18.75 -10.77 2.67
C ALA A 104 -20.25 -10.58 2.97
N GLY A 105 -21.09 -11.36 2.27
CA GLY A 105 -22.52 -11.44 2.49
C GLY A 105 -22.87 -12.37 3.63
N LEU A 106 -23.80 -11.95 4.48
CA LEU A 106 -24.34 -12.74 5.59
C LEU A 106 -25.87 -12.78 5.50
N VAL A 107 -26.43 -13.98 5.69
CA VAL A 107 -27.89 -14.20 5.72
C VAL A 107 -28.50 -13.73 7.04
N ASP A 108 -27.78 -13.94 8.14
CA ASP A 108 -28.21 -13.58 9.49
C ASP A 108 -27.22 -12.57 10.12
N PRO A 109 -27.68 -11.70 11.04
CA PRO A 109 -26.77 -10.87 11.79
C PRO A 109 -25.94 -11.77 12.74
N PRO A 110 -24.63 -11.53 12.88
CA PRO A 110 -23.81 -12.28 13.83
C PRO A 110 -24.23 -11.94 15.26
N ASP A 111 -24.24 -12.93 16.15
CA ASP A 111 -24.41 -12.71 17.59
C ASP A 111 -23.20 -11.90 18.12
N PRO A 112 -23.41 -10.69 18.68
CA PRO A 112 -22.33 -9.87 19.20
C PRO A 112 -21.49 -10.55 20.30
N ILE A 113 -22.09 -11.43 21.12
CA ILE A 113 -21.37 -12.14 22.19
C ILE A 113 -20.44 -13.18 21.58
N ALA A 114 -20.98 -14.05 20.71
CA ALA A 114 -20.20 -15.05 20.01
C ALA A 114 -19.07 -14.44 19.16
N LEU A 115 -19.34 -13.32 18.47
CA LEU A 115 -18.33 -12.62 17.68
C LEU A 115 -17.20 -12.06 18.55
N ARG A 116 -17.52 -11.49 19.72
CA ARG A 116 -16.52 -11.01 20.68
C ARG A 116 -15.63 -12.14 21.19
N GLU A 117 -16.22 -13.28 21.54
CA GLU A 117 -15.49 -14.46 21.98
C GLU A 117 -14.56 -14.98 20.88
N ARG A 118 -15.07 -15.07 19.64
CA ARG A 118 -14.26 -15.47 18.48
C ARG A 118 -13.11 -14.49 18.21
N CYS A 119 -13.32 -13.18 18.31
CA CYS A 119 -12.24 -12.19 18.20
C CYS A 119 -11.17 -12.40 19.28
N ALA A 120 -11.56 -12.72 20.51
CA ALA A 120 -10.62 -12.99 21.60
C ALA A 120 -9.81 -14.28 21.35
N GLU A 121 -10.46 -15.34 20.88
CA GLU A 121 -9.79 -16.58 20.46
C GLU A 121 -8.79 -16.32 19.34
N LEU A 122 -9.19 -15.58 18.30
CA LEU A 122 -8.35 -15.27 17.15
C LEU A 122 -7.15 -14.40 17.51
N THR A 123 -7.30 -13.51 18.50
CA THR A 123 -6.19 -12.72 19.04
C THR A 123 -5.14 -13.61 19.73
N GLY A 124 -5.57 -14.70 20.39
CA GLY A 124 -4.68 -15.69 21.00
C GLY A 124 -4.24 -16.83 20.08
N SER A 125 -4.82 -16.92 18.88
CA SER A 125 -4.58 -18.01 17.93
C SER A 125 -3.28 -17.85 17.15
N SER A 126 -2.72 -18.97 16.69
CA SER A 126 -1.57 -19.01 15.77
C SER A 126 -2.02 -19.31 14.35
N LEU A 127 -2.94 -18.49 13.80
CA LEU A 127 -3.25 -18.59 12.38
C LEU A 127 -1.96 -18.41 11.56
N ARG A 128 -1.79 -19.23 10.52
CA ARG A 128 -0.63 -19.16 9.63
C ARG A 128 -1.05 -19.19 8.17
N ILE A 129 -0.33 -18.44 7.34
CA ILE A 129 -0.40 -18.52 5.88
C ILE A 129 1.02 -18.73 5.38
N GLU A 130 1.23 -19.83 4.65
CA GLU A 130 2.54 -20.22 4.11
C GLU A 130 3.68 -20.13 5.16
N GLY A 131 3.40 -20.57 6.40
CA GLY A 131 4.37 -20.54 7.49
C GLY A 131 4.44 -19.22 8.28
N VAL A 132 3.93 -18.11 7.74
CA VAL A 132 3.90 -16.82 8.45
C VAL A 132 2.75 -16.80 9.46
N ALA A 133 3.08 -16.61 10.74
CA ALA A 133 2.07 -16.41 11.78
C ALA A 133 1.40 -15.05 11.63
N LEU A 134 0.08 -15.04 11.55
CA LEU A 134 -0.73 -13.84 11.42
C LEU A 134 -0.96 -13.23 12.80
N LYS A 135 -0.76 -11.93 12.95
CA LYS A 135 -1.15 -11.21 14.16
C LYS A 135 -2.46 -10.49 13.91
N TRP A 136 -3.35 -10.60 14.90
CA TRP A 136 -4.56 -9.80 14.92
C TRP A 136 -4.23 -8.30 14.93
N ASN A 137 -4.62 -7.57 13.88
CA ASN A 137 -4.32 -6.15 13.74
C ASN A 137 -5.52 -5.26 13.40
N PHE A 138 -6.75 -5.78 13.44
CA PHE A 138 -8.00 -5.03 13.16
C PHE A 138 -8.38 -3.96 14.21
N HIS A 139 -7.46 -3.63 15.10
CA HIS A 139 -7.57 -2.53 16.05
C HIS A 139 -6.46 -1.47 15.84
N VAL A 140 -5.61 -1.67 14.83
CA VAL A 140 -4.44 -0.83 14.57
C VAL A 140 -4.74 0.10 13.41
N SER A 141 -4.53 1.40 13.64
CA SER A 141 -4.65 2.43 12.60
C SER A 141 -6.06 2.46 11.96
N ASN A 142 -6.17 2.12 10.68
CA ASN A 142 -7.41 2.09 9.92
C ASN A 142 -7.87 0.65 9.63
N HIS A 143 -7.29 -0.37 10.24
CA HIS A 143 -7.78 -1.73 10.10
C HIS A 143 -8.98 -1.95 11.01
N PHE A 144 -10.02 -2.61 10.52
CA PHE A 144 -11.27 -2.84 11.24
C PHE A 144 -12.05 -4.03 10.69
N VAL A 145 -13.04 -4.46 11.45
CA VAL A 145 -14.12 -5.36 11.01
C VAL A 145 -15.44 -4.73 11.41
N ASN A 146 -16.31 -4.46 10.44
CA ASN A 146 -17.64 -3.90 10.65
C ASN A 146 -18.71 -4.79 10.03
N VAL A 147 -19.92 -4.76 10.57
CA VAL A 147 -21.09 -5.43 10.02
C VAL A 147 -22.18 -4.40 9.78
N TYR A 148 -22.74 -4.42 8.58
CA TYR A 148 -23.76 -3.49 8.13
C TYR A 148 -25.05 -4.24 7.79
N ARG A 149 -26.19 -3.63 8.08
CA ARG A 149 -27.49 -4.07 7.54
C ARG A 149 -27.69 -3.42 6.17
N VAL A 150 -28.06 -4.23 5.18
CA VAL A 150 -28.44 -3.74 3.85
C VAL A 150 -29.87 -3.19 3.94
N PRO A 151 -30.12 -1.94 3.51
CA PRO A 151 -31.48 -1.41 3.44
C PRO A 151 -32.35 -2.25 2.50
N GLU A 152 -33.61 -2.48 2.88
CA GLU A 152 -34.59 -3.23 2.05
C GLU A 152 -34.82 -2.61 0.67
N THR A 153 -34.49 -1.33 0.51
CA THR A 153 -34.59 -0.59 -0.77
C THR A 153 -33.48 -0.94 -1.77
N THR A 154 -32.45 -1.67 -1.34
CA THR A 154 -31.33 -2.08 -2.20
C THR A 154 -31.65 -3.41 -2.87
N SER A 155 -32.23 -3.38 -4.07
CA SER A 155 -32.67 -4.57 -4.80
C SER A 155 -31.55 -5.47 -5.33
N ASP A 156 -30.32 -4.93 -5.41
CA ASP A 156 -29.23 -5.56 -6.17
C ASP A 156 -28.27 -6.37 -5.28
N VAL A 157 -28.55 -6.47 -3.97
CA VAL A 157 -27.73 -7.22 -3.02
C VAL A 157 -28.58 -8.31 -2.39
N GLU A 158 -28.19 -9.57 -2.64
CA GLU A 158 -28.91 -10.76 -2.16
C GLU A 158 -28.86 -10.93 -0.63
N PHE A 159 -27.84 -10.34 0.01
CA PHE A 159 -27.59 -10.51 1.43
C PHE A 159 -28.19 -9.37 2.26
N PRO A 160 -28.95 -9.68 3.34
CA PRO A 160 -29.49 -8.65 4.24
C PRO A 160 -28.42 -8.01 5.13
N PHE A 161 -27.22 -8.60 5.23
CA PHE A 161 -26.09 -8.04 5.96
C PHE A 161 -24.78 -8.18 5.19
N LEU A 162 -23.87 -7.24 5.41
CA LEU A 162 -22.52 -7.24 4.85
C LEU A 162 -21.48 -7.11 5.96
N ALA A 163 -20.52 -8.03 6.01
CA ALA A 163 -19.29 -7.84 6.76
C ALA A 163 -18.26 -7.12 5.88
N TYR A 164 -17.64 -6.07 6.43
CA TYR A 164 -16.54 -5.35 5.79
C TYR A 164 -15.31 -5.43 6.69
N LEU A 165 -14.30 -6.12 6.17
CA LEU A 165 -13.00 -6.26 6.80
C LEU A 165 -11.96 -5.47 6.00
N HIS A 166 -11.22 -4.61 6.70
CA HIS A 166 -10.13 -3.82 6.13
C HIS A 166 -8.83 -4.11 6.87
N GLY A 167 -7.79 -4.52 6.15
CA GLY A 167 -6.51 -4.88 6.76
C GLY A 167 -5.39 -5.28 5.81
N SER A 168 -4.20 -5.41 6.40
CA SER A 168 -2.96 -5.86 5.76
C SER A 168 -2.20 -6.85 6.66
N ALA A 169 -1.20 -7.55 6.12
CA ALA A 169 -0.29 -8.40 6.89
C ALA A 169 0.96 -7.60 7.31
N HIS A 170 0.98 -7.10 8.55
CA HIS A 170 2.08 -6.28 9.07
C HIS A 170 3.40 -7.04 9.19
N GLU A 171 3.33 -8.35 9.34
CA GLU A 171 4.46 -9.27 9.50
C GLU A 171 5.33 -9.29 8.24
N LEU A 172 4.73 -9.06 7.08
CA LEU A 172 5.43 -9.03 5.81
C LEU A 172 6.25 -7.76 5.62
N GLN A 173 6.14 -6.76 6.51
CA GLN A 173 6.99 -5.56 6.46
C GLN A 173 8.44 -5.87 6.86
N GLU A 174 8.66 -6.92 7.63
CA GLU A 174 9.95 -7.43 8.08
C GLU A 174 10.32 -8.72 7.32
N PRO A 175 11.57 -9.22 7.42
CA PRO A 175 11.95 -10.49 6.82
C PRO A 175 11.09 -11.64 7.37
N THR A 176 10.61 -12.50 6.48
CA THR A 176 9.83 -13.69 6.83
C THR A 176 10.27 -14.89 6.00
N GLU A 177 9.69 -16.06 6.27
CA GLU A 177 9.87 -17.26 5.44
C GLU A 177 9.44 -17.04 3.98
N LEU A 178 8.61 -16.01 3.70
CA LEU A 178 8.15 -15.69 2.35
C LEU A 178 9.12 -14.81 1.57
N GLY A 179 10.00 -14.07 2.24
CA GLY A 179 10.95 -13.21 1.54
C GLY A 179 11.53 -12.09 2.39
N PRO A 180 12.19 -11.12 1.73
CA PRO A 180 13.06 -10.16 2.38
C PRO A 180 12.32 -9.18 3.29
N GLY A 181 11.00 -9.00 3.14
CA GLY A 181 10.23 -7.98 3.85
C GLY A 181 9.93 -6.77 2.96
N LEU A 182 8.82 -6.09 3.21
CA LEU A 182 8.32 -5.07 2.28
C LEU A 182 8.97 -3.71 2.51
N TYR A 183 9.43 -3.43 3.73
CA TYR A 183 9.84 -2.08 4.14
C TYR A 183 11.34 -2.04 4.39
N TRP A 184 12.07 -1.21 3.64
CA TRP A 184 13.53 -1.06 3.77
C TRP A 184 13.98 -0.60 5.17
N ASP A 185 13.13 0.17 5.85
CA ASP A 185 13.39 0.69 7.20
C ASP A 185 13.06 -0.33 8.30
N ARG A 186 12.41 -1.45 7.95
CA ARG A 186 12.10 -2.57 8.87
C ARG A 186 12.82 -3.86 8.51
N SER A 187 13.33 -3.96 7.29
CA SER A 187 14.07 -5.11 6.79
C SER A 187 15.48 -4.72 6.39
N GLU A 188 16.45 -5.24 7.16
CA GLU A 188 17.86 -5.15 6.82
C GLU A 188 18.16 -5.87 5.50
N VAL A 189 17.49 -7.00 5.22
CA VAL A 189 17.65 -7.73 3.95
C VAL A 189 17.26 -6.86 2.76
N THR A 190 16.09 -6.22 2.84
CA THR A 190 15.59 -5.32 1.78
C THR A 190 16.48 -4.10 1.62
N ARG A 191 16.98 -3.57 2.73
CA ARG A 191 17.92 -2.44 2.73
C ARG A 191 19.24 -2.79 2.05
N GLN A 192 19.77 -3.98 2.28
CA GLN A 192 21.00 -4.47 1.65
C GLN A 192 20.83 -4.75 0.16
N MET A 193 19.62 -5.09 -0.29
CA MET A 193 19.29 -5.23 -1.71
C MET A 193 19.19 -3.89 -2.44
N ALA A 194 19.03 -2.78 -1.71
CA ALA A 194 18.75 -1.47 -2.27
C ALA A 194 20.02 -0.67 -2.59
N GLU A 195 20.00 0.01 -3.72
CA GLU A 195 20.91 1.12 -3.98
C GLU A 195 20.39 2.38 -3.32
N ARG A 196 21.26 3.08 -2.60
CA ARG A 196 20.95 4.37 -2.00
C ARG A 196 21.44 5.49 -2.90
N ILE A 197 20.53 6.29 -3.42
CA ILE A 197 20.83 7.42 -4.29
C ILE A 197 20.64 8.71 -3.49
N GLU A 198 21.71 9.49 -3.35
CA GLU A 198 21.65 10.82 -2.76
C GLU A 198 21.06 11.82 -3.78
N THR A 199 20.03 12.55 -3.36
CA THR A 199 19.38 13.59 -4.17
C THR A 199 19.46 14.94 -3.46
N PRO A 200 19.25 16.07 -4.16
CA PRO A 200 19.19 17.39 -3.54
C PRO A 200 18.13 17.53 -2.44
N TRP A 201 17.13 16.65 -2.40
CA TRP A 201 16.01 16.68 -1.44
C TRP A 201 16.11 15.56 -0.39
N GLY A 202 17.27 14.90 -0.29
CA GLY A 202 17.51 13.76 0.60
C GLY A 202 17.57 12.42 -0.14
N PRO A 203 17.90 11.33 0.56
CA PRO A 203 18.14 10.04 -0.06
C PRO A 203 16.86 9.39 -0.59
N LEU A 204 17.04 8.50 -1.57
CA LEU A 204 16.04 7.57 -2.07
C LEU A 204 16.67 6.17 -2.11
N HIS A 205 15.95 5.14 -1.65
CA HIS A 205 16.38 3.75 -1.79
C HIS A 205 15.66 3.13 -2.97
N VAL A 206 16.41 2.59 -3.92
CA VAL A 206 15.86 1.97 -5.12
C VAL A 206 16.35 0.54 -5.26
N LEU A 207 15.46 -0.35 -5.70
CA LEU A 207 15.86 -1.66 -6.16
C LEU A 207 16.04 -1.65 -7.68
N VAL A 208 17.10 -2.29 -8.15
CA VAL A 208 17.41 -2.46 -9.57
C VAL A 208 17.89 -3.90 -9.82
N GLY A 209 17.94 -4.30 -11.10
CA GLY A 209 18.51 -5.58 -11.51
C GLY A 209 17.92 -6.79 -10.79
N ASN A 210 18.78 -7.69 -10.30
CA ASN A 210 18.33 -8.92 -9.62
C ASN A 210 17.59 -8.64 -8.30
N GLY A 211 18.00 -7.62 -7.55
CA GLY A 211 17.34 -7.23 -6.29
C GLY A 211 15.89 -6.82 -6.53
N LEU A 212 15.63 -6.09 -7.62
CA LEU A 212 14.28 -5.74 -8.06
C LEU A 212 13.44 -6.99 -8.36
N GLN A 213 13.97 -7.94 -9.15
CA GLN A 213 13.21 -9.13 -9.55
C GLN A 213 12.81 -9.98 -8.34
N SER A 214 13.75 -10.24 -7.42
CA SER A 214 13.47 -10.99 -6.20
C SER A 214 12.46 -10.29 -5.29
N TYR A 215 12.54 -8.96 -5.18
CA TYR A 215 11.57 -8.19 -4.38
C TYR A 215 10.18 -8.17 -5.02
N LEU A 216 10.07 -8.08 -6.34
CA LEU A 216 8.78 -8.11 -7.04
C LEU A 216 8.14 -9.50 -6.99
N GLU A 217 8.93 -10.57 -7.02
CA GLU A 217 8.44 -11.92 -6.74
C GLU A 217 7.87 -12.00 -5.33
N PHE A 218 8.59 -11.51 -4.33
CA PHE A 218 8.09 -11.44 -2.97
C PHE A 218 6.83 -10.58 -2.84
N CYS A 219 6.76 -9.43 -3.52
CA CYS A 219 5.59 -8.57 -3.58
C CYS A 219 4.34 -9.32 -4.06
N ARG A 220 4.44 -10.12 -5.14
CA ARG A 220 3.33 -10.93 -5.63
C ARG A 220 2.88 -11.98 -4.61
N ARG A 221 3.83 -12.62 -3.93
CA ARG A 221 3.53 -13.55 -2.84
C ARG A 221 2.86 -12.86 -1.65
N ALA A 222 3.34 -11.67 -1.29
CA ALA A 222 2.79 -10.88 -0.20
C ALA A 222 1.36 -10.39 -0.49
N GLU A 223 1.07 -10.02 -1.74
CA GLU A 223 -0.29 -9.70 -2.17
C GLU A 223 -1.23 -10.91 -2.00
N ALA A 224 -0.84 -12.06 -2.55
CA ALA A 224 -1.63 -13.29 -2.45
C ALA A 224 -1.83 -13.73 -0.99
N ALA A 225 -0.77 -13.72 -0.18
CA ALA A 225 -0.83 -14.07 1.23
C ALA A 225 -1.74 -13.11 2.03
N THR A 226 -1.68 -11.80 1.73
CA THR A 226 -2.52 -10.80 2.41
C THR A 226 -3.98 -10.90 1.98
N ALA A 227 -4.25 -11.25 0.71
CA ALA A 227 -5.59 -11.52 0.24
C ALA A 227 -6.20 -12.75 0.93
N GLU A 228 -5.45 -13.86 1.02
CA GLU A 228 -5.88 -15.06 1.75
C GLU A 228 -6.03 -14.80 3.26
N TYR A 229 -5.18 -13.96 3.84
CA TYR A 229 -5.30 -13.48 5.24
C TYR A 229 -6.68 -12.91 5.50
N ARG A 230 -7.14 -11.98 4.66
CA ARG A 230 -8.45 -11.36 4.85
C ARG A 230 -9.58 -12.37 4.70
N CYS A 231 -9.50 -13.25 3.70
CA CYS A 231 -10.48 -14.32 3.51
C CYS A 231 -10.55 -15.29 4.71
N ARG A 232 -9.39 -15.66 5.27
CA ARG A 232 -9.31 -16.52 6.46
C ARG A 232 -10.01 -15.88 7.64
N TYR A 233 -9.72 -14.62 7.94
CA TYR A 233 -10.38 -13.93 9.06
C TYR A 233 -11.89 -13.83 8.87
N VAL A 234 -12.38 -13.55 7.64
CA VAL A 234 -13.82 -13.58 7.37
C VAL A 234 -14.43 -14.95 7.69
N ARG A 235 -13.83 -16.04 7.21
CA ARG A 235 -14.34 -17.41 7.42
C ARG A 235 -14.32 -17.82 8.90
N GLU A 236 -13.33 -17.37 9.66
CA GLU A 236 -13.23 -17.66 11.10
C GLU A 236 -14.22 -16.82 11.92
N LEU A 237 -14.45 -15.57 11.54
CA LEU A 237 -15.35 -14.65 12.24
C LEU A 237 -16.83 -14.90 11.93
N PHE A 238 -17.13 -15.31 10.70
CA PHE A 238 -18.50 -15.44 10.19
C PHE A 238 -18.69 -16.79 9.52
N SER A 239 -19.32 -17.72 10.25
CA SER A 239 -19.76 -19.00 9.70
C SER A 239 -20.74 -18.79 8.55
N GLU A 240 -20.60 -19.54 7.45
CA GLU A 240 -21.46 -19.46 6.25
C GLU A 240 -21.42 -18.11 5.49
N ALA A 241 -20.39 -17.30 5.70
CA ALA A 241 -20.21 -16.06 4.94
C ALA A 241 -19.79 -16.32 3.49
N GLU A 242 -20.43 -15.63 2.54
CA GLU A 242 -20.01 -15.63 1.14
C GLU A 242 -19.10 -14.43 0.86
N ILE A 243 -17.89 -14.67 0.35
CA ILE A 243 -16.97 -13.58 0.01
C ILE A 243 -17.38 -12.98 -1.35
N LEU A 244 -17.89 -11.75 -1.32
CA LEU A 244 -18.38 -11.03 -2.50
C LEU A 244 -17.27 -10.21 -3.17
N PHE A 245 -16.32 -9.72 -2.38
CA PHE A 245 -15.20 -8.92 -2.87
C PHE A 245 -13.96 -9.14 -1.99
N ASN A 246 -12.79 -9.22 -2.62
CA ASN A 246 -11.51 -9.16 -1.93
C ASN A 246 -10.50 -8.44 -2.82
N GLY A 247 -10.22 -7.18 -2.50
CA GLY A 247 -9.37 -6.31 -3.33
C GLY A 247 -8.28 -5.62 -2.53
N THR A 248 -7.10 -5.52 -3.14
CA THR A 248 -5.98 -4.71 -2.66
C THR A 248 -6.14 -3.27 -3.16
N HIS A 249 -6.04 -2.28 -2.26
CA HIS A 249 -6.05 -0.86 -2.64
C HIS A 249 -4.70 -0.17 -2.42
N GLN A 250 -3.71 -0.86 -1.82
CA GLN A 250 -2.39 -0.30 -1.55
C GLN A 250 -1.31 -1.36 -1.84
N GLY A 251 -0.62 -1.29 -2.96
CA GLY A 251 0.33 -2.33 -3.38
C GLY A 251 1.03 -2.03 -4.69
N ALA A 252 2.10 -2.77 -5.00
CA ALA A 252 2.74 -2.69 -6.30
C ALA A 252 1.84 -3.35 -7.35
N LEU A 253 1.68 -2.71 -8.51
CA LEU A 253 0.87 -3.23 -9.64
C LEU A 253 1.75 -3.82 -10.76
N GLY A 254 3.00 -4.15 -10.44
CA GLY A 254 4.01 -4.61 -11.38
C GLY A 254 5.37 -3.99 -11.11
N THR A 255 6.22 -3.94 -12.13
CA THR A 255 7.59 -3.42 -12.04
C THR A 255 7.66 -1.91 -11.90
N SER A 256 6.66 -1.19 -12.42
CA SER A 256 6.77 0.24 -12.67
C SER A 256 5.56 1.06 -12.22
N SER A 257 4.79 0.50 -11.29
CA SER A 257 3.57 1.13 -10.79
C SER A 257 3.29 0.74 -9.34
N MET A 258 2.82 1.71 -8.57
CA MET A 258 2.40 1.54 -7.19
C MET A 258 1.06 2.24 -6.97
N LEU A 259 0.11 1.51 -6.39
CA LEU A 259 -1.13 2.10 -5.90
C LEU A 259 -0.98 2.42 -4.41
N LEU A 260 -1.23 3.67 -4.05
CA LEU A 260 -1.29 4.13 -2.67
C LEU A 260 -2.69 4.69 -2.40
N GLY A 261 -3.72 3.85 -2.53
CA GLY A 261 -5.11 4.19 -2.23
C GLY A 261 -5.39 4.29 -0.73
N CYS A 262 -6.42 5.07 -0.36
CA CYS A 262 -6.95 5.13 0.99
C CYS A 262 -8.22 4.28 1.16
#